data_AF-L0DZZ1-F1
#
_entry.id   AF-L0DZZ1-F1
#
_cell.length_a   1.000
_cell.length_b   1.000
_cell.length_c   1.000
_cell.angle_alpha   90.00
_cell.angle_beta   90.00
_cell.angle_gamma   90.00
#
_symmetry.space_group_name_H-M   'P 1'
#
loop_
_entity.id
_entity.type
_entity.pdbx_description
1 polymer ?
#
loop_
_entity_poly.entity_id
_entity_poly.type
_entity_poly.pdbx_seq_one_letter_code
_entity_poly.pdbx_strand_id
1 'polypeptide(L)'
;MSIDDNGLPGPELPRLDLATVERQVQQTGAYSALEWLLESALLPYPAYERWRLGEIPHLEKAIEAAPEDWTRRLREGEAHAQALQLVHEAQTYQGWQPGRGEQTLALSPIPARQVLLARRWVRPADLPQLDLFLDNGASAAENDLHRALAARNASDADASYERLCRIAPNHAGLGEYEILVLYARHTEQAAPVAPEACAELAALREEIAPLCSSDLRAQARDYLAPAWRRLAAALPRADFDPGDPDLHASYAETQIPDWDAVIASVQAVADHAQHPALLARLAQAFQHRQRPEAATLAWARCSERAPDLSPADLLRAASPRLYRRALMFEELDEPLEPTDFPAWLLLREPGLVHHLDRADSPAPVGAVFTAMAELLRTHLRGADEVEARQRLQALRPPLLRAYLQHGPG
;
A
#
# COMPACT_ATOMS: atom_id res chain seq x y z
N MET A 1 17.00 14.97 15.27
CA MET A 1 16.25 15.99 14.53
C MET A 1 17.15 16.46 13.41
N SER A 2 17.05 15.82 12.25
CA SER A 2 17.74 16.29 11.05
C SER A 2 16.86 17.38 10.44
N ILE A 3 17.42 18.57 10.27
CA ILE A 3 16.77 19.72 9.65
C ILE A 3 17.22 19.68 8.19
N ASP A 4 16.29 19.52 7.25
CA ASP A 4 16.59 19.69 5.83
C ASP A 4 16.92 21.16 5.53
N ASP A 5 17.62 21.44 4.43
CA ASP A 5 18.09 22.77 3.98
C ASP A 5 16.98 23.86 3.85
N ASN A 6 15.71 23.52 4.09
CA ASN A 6 14.56 24.42 4.13
C ASN A 6 13.98 24.68 5.53
N GLY A 7 14.61 24.21 6.61
CA GLY A 7 14.16 24.52 7.98
C GLY A 7 12.82 23.88 8.39
N LEU A 8 12.27 22.99 7.56
CA LEU A 8 11.11 22.18 7.89
C LEU A 8 11.59 20.89 8.58
N PRO A 9 10.92 20.41 9.64
CA PRO A 9 11.20 19.09 10.17
C PRO A 9 11.03 18.08 9.04
N GLY A 10 12.06 17.27 8.78
CA GLY A 10 11.96 16.18 7.82
C GLY A 10 10.73 15.31 8.11
N PRO A 11 10.17 14.62 7.11
CA PRO A 11 8.92 13.87 7.25
C PRO A 11 8.98 12.97 8.49
N GLU A 12 8.03 13.15 9.42
CA GLU A 12 7.97 12.35 10.63
C GLU A 12 7.67 10.90 10.22
N LEU A 13 8.58 9.98 10.55
CA LEU A 13 8.39 8.57 10.23
C LEU A 13 7.07 8.06 10.82
N PRO A 14 6.35 7.17 10.09
CA PRO A 14 5.15 6.52 10.58
C PRO A 14 5.34 5.96 11.99
N ARG A 15 4.32 6.15 12.84
CA ARG A 15 4.35 5.64 14.20
C ARG A 15 4.29 4.12 14.19
N LEU A 16 5.14 3.49 14.98
CA LEU A 16 5.14 2.06 15.24
C LEU A 16 4.69 1.85 16.67
N ASP A 17 3.37 1.79 16.86
CA ASP A 17 2.71 1.65 18.16
C ASP A 17 2.26 0.20 18.43
N LEU A 18 1.75 -0.02 19.64
CA LEU A 18 1.22 -1.32 20.06
C LEU A 18 0.16 -1.86 19.09
N ALA A 19 -0.77 -1.01 18.67
CA ALA A 19 -1.85 -1.40 17.76
C ALA A 19 -1.34 -1.83 16.38
N THR A 20 -0.23 -1.26 15.92
CA THR A 20 0.42 -1.66 14.67
C THR A 20 1.04 -3.04 14.80
N VAL A 21 1.74 -3.33 15.91
CA VAL A 21 2.31 -4.67 16.17
C VAL A 21 1.21 -5.72 16.30
N GLU A 22 0.16 -5.45 17.08
CA GLU A 22 -0.99 -6.35 17.24
C GLU A 22 -1.66 -6.66 15.90
N ARG A 23 -1.89 -5.64 15.07
CA ARG A 23 -2.50 -5.80 13.76
C ARG A 23 -1.65 -6.68 12.86
N GLN A 24 -0.33 -6.46 12.81
CA GLN A 24 0.55 -7.27 11.98
C GLN A 24 0.57 -8.74 12.44
N VAL A 25 0.58 -8.99 13.75
CA VAL A 25 0.49 -10.35 14.31
C VAL A 25 -0.85 -11.01 13.97
N GLN A 26 -1.96 -10.27 14.02
CA GLN A 26 -3.28 -10.79 13.65
C GLN A 26 -3.37 -11.12 12.16
N GLN A 27 -2.81 -10.29 11.29
CA GLN A 27 -2.89 -10.44 9.84
C GLN A 27 -1.90 -11.47 9.28
N THR A 28 -0.68 -11.51 9.81
CA THR A 28 0.42 -12.30 9.24
C THR A 28 0.86 -13.46 10.13
N GLY A 29 0.34 -13.52 11.36
CA GLY A 29 0.79 -14.46 12.39
C GLY A 29 2.08 -14.03 13.12
N ALA A 30 2.72 -12.94 12.71
CA ALA A 30 3.96 -12.47 13.29
C ALA A 30 4.10 -10.94 13.21
N TYR A 31 5.08 -10.39 13.93
CA TYR A 31 5.59 -9.05 13.68
C TYR A 31 7.03 -9.16 13.17
N SER A 32 7.38 -8.44 12.11
CA SER A 32 8.77 -8.36 11.65
C SER A 32 9.11 -6.93 11.22
N ALA A 33 10.38 -6.57 11.39
CA ALA A 33 10.89 -5.27 10.96
C ALA A 33 10.69 -5.04 9.45
N LEU A 34 10.89 -6.09 8.65
CA LEU A 34 10.77 -6.03 7.20
C LEU A 34 9.34 -5.70 6.75
N GLU A 35 8.35 -6.43 7.29
CA GLU A 35 6.94 -6.22 6.91
C GLU A 35 6.47 -4.82 7.30
N TRP A 36 6.87 -4.33 8.49
CA TRP A 36 6.56 -2.95 8.86
C TRP A 36 7.20 -1.92 7.92
N LEU A 37 8.46 -2.11 7.51
CA LEU A 37 9.13 -1.20 6.56
C LEU A 37 8.41 -1.15 5.20
N LEU A 38 7.90 -2.29 4.73
CA LEU A 38 7.11 -2.39 3.49
C LEU A 38 5.73 -1.73 3.65
N GLU A 39 5.00 -2.06 4.72
CA GLU A 39 3.65 -1.49 5.01
C GLU A 39 3.69 0.03 5.23
N SER A 40 4.77 0.54 5.85
CA SER A 40 4.99 1.96 6.10
C SER A 40 5.54 2.72 4.88
N ALA A 41 5.80 2.00 3.78
CA ALA A 41 6.42 2.51 2.55
C ALA A 41 7.81 3.14 2.74
N LEU A 42 8.49 2.83 3.85
CA LEU A 42 9.89 3.21 4.08
C LEU A 42 10.85 2.32 3.28
N LEU A 43 10.41 1.12 2.91
CA LEU A 43 11.09 0.26 1.96
C LEU A 43 10.16 0.08 0.76
N PRO A 44 10.45 0.72 -0.39
CA PRO A 44 9.68 0.49 -1.61
C PRO A 44 9.77 -0.97 -2.05
N TYR A 45 8.65 -1.57 -2.44
CA TYR A 45 8.63 -2.96 -2.89
C TYR A 45 9.60 -3.24 -4.06
N PRO A 46 9.72 -2.37 -5.09
CA PRO A 46 10.71 -2.58 -6.14
C PRO A 46 12.15 -2.63 -5.63
N ALA A 47 12.48 -1.84 -4.60
CA ALA A 47 13.81 -1.85 -4.00
C ALA A 47 14.05 -3.11 -3.16
N TYR A 48 13.03 -3.56 -2.40
CA TYR A 48 13.04 -4.85 -1.72
C TYR A 48 13.28 -6.00 -2.70
N GLU A 49 12.55 -6.04 -3.82
CA GLU A 49 12.73 -7.09 -4.82
C GLU A 49 14.12 -7.07 -5.45
N ARG A 50 14.65 -5.90 -5.80
CA ARG A 50 16.03 -5.78 -6.30
C ARG A 50 17.05 -6.31 -5.30
N TRP A 51 16.81 -6.13 -4.00
CA TRP A 51 17.61 -6.77 -2.94
C TRP A 51 17.42 -8.30 -2.93
N ARG A 52 16.19 -8.81 -3.05
CA ARG A 52 15.91 -10.26 -3.15
C ARG A 52 16.57 -10.90 -4.38
N LEU A 53 16.69 -10.15 -5.47
CA LEU A 53 17.40 -10.52 -6.69
C LEU A 53 18.92 -10.34 -6.58
N GLY A 54 19.44 -9.84 -5.47
CA GLY A 54 20.88 -9.65 -5.23
C GLY A 54 21.51 -8.46 -5.95
N GLU A 55 20.72 -7.57 -6.53
CA GLU A 55 21.22 -6.33 -7.17
C GLU A 55 21.65 -5.29 -6.13
N ILE A 56 20.99 -5.30 -4.97
CA ILE A 56 21.33 -4.47 -3.83
C ILE A 56 22.01 -5.36 -2.78
N PRO A 57 23.26 -5.07 -2.39
CA PRO A 57 24.02 -5.97 -1.53
C PRO A 57 23.53 -6.01 -0.07
N HIS A 58 22.90 -4.94 0.41
CA HIS A 58 22.38 -4.83 1.77
C HIS A 58 21.04 -4.12 1.75
N LEU A 59 20.01 -4.71 2.36
CA LEU A 59 18.66 -4.14 2.39
C LEU A 59 18.62 -2.72 2.96
N GLU A 60 19.44 -2.40 3.96
CA GLU A 60 19.44 -1.08 4.60
C GLU A 60 19.66 0.09 3.62
N LYS A 61 20.30 -0.15 2.47
CA LYS A 61 20.53 0.86 1.43
C LYS A 61 19.26 1.22 0.65
N ALA A 62 18.25 0.37 0.71
CA ALA A 62 16.96 0.55 0.04
C ALA A 62 15.92 1.22 0.94
N ILE A 63 16.21 1.44 2.22
CA ILE A 63 15.29 2.08 3.15
C ILE A 63 15.36 3.61 2.95
N GLU A 64 14.24 4.21 2.57
CA GLU A 64 14.07 5.65 2.34
C GLU A 64 13.87 6.42 3.65
N ALA A 65 14.77 6.21 4.61
CA ALA A 65 14.80 6.92 5.88
C ALA A 65 16.21 6.94 6.47
N ALA A 66 16.51 7.95 7.29
CA ALA A 66 17.78 8.01 8.01
C ALA A 66 17.96 6.75 8.88
N PRO A 67 19.13 6.10 8.84
CA PRO A 67 19.37 4.86 9.58
C PRO A 67 19.08 4.93 11.07
N GLU A 68 19.35 6.07 11.69
CA GLU A 68 19.11 6.33 13.10
C GLU A 68 17.62 6.40 13.42
N ASP A 69 16.82 6.97 12.52
CA ASP A 69 15.39 7.15 12.70
C ASP A 69 14.63 5.84 12.56
N TRP A 70 14.85 5.06 11.51
CA TRP A 70 14.18 3.76 11.39
C TRP A 70 14.68 2.77 12.44
N THR A 71 15.97 2.81 12.82
CA THR A 71 16.49 1.95 13.91
C THR A 71 15.78 2.27 15.23
N ARG A 72 15.57 3.55 15.54
CA ARG A 72 14.83 3.97 16.73
C ARG A 72 13.40 3.46 16.71
N ARG A 73 12.68 3.60 15.59
CA ARG A 73 11.31 3.09 15.44
C ARG A 73 11.24 1.58 15.61
N LEU A 74 12.13 0.82 14.97
CA LEU A 74 12.15 -0.64 15.12
C LEU A 74 12.36 -1.09 16.58
N ARG A 75 13.18 -0.38 17.36
CA ARG A 75 13.34 -0.66 18.80
C ARG A 75 12.08 -0.35 19.61
N GLU A 76 11.33 0.70 19.25
CA GLU A 76 10.00 0.97 19.82
C GLU A 76 9.07 -0.23 19.54
N GLY A 77 9.09 -0.76 18.30
CA GLY A 77 8.36 -1.98 17.93
C GLY A 77 8.77 -3.21 18.73
N GLU A 78 10.07 -3.46 18.94
CA GLU A 78 10.54 -4.56 19.80
C GLU A 78 10.03 -4.42 21.24
N ALA A 79 10.01 -3.20 21.79
CA ALA A 79 9.48 -2.95 23.13
C ALA A 79 7.98 -3.25 23.21
N HIS A 80 7.22 -2.91 22.17
CA HIS A 80 5.79 -3.26 22.06
C HIS A 80 5.57 -4.77 21.91
N ALA A 81 6.37 -5.45 21.07
CA ALA A 81 6.31 -6.91 20.93
C ALA A 81 6.60 -7.63 22.26
N GLN A 82 7.57 -7.13 23.04
CA GLN A 82 7.85 -7.62 24.39
C GLN A 82 6.70 -7.35 25.37
N ALA A 83 6.07 -6.18 25.30
CA ALA A 83 4.89 -5.86 26.12
C ALA A 83 3.71 -6.80 25.83
N LEU A 84 3.58 -7.28 24.58
CA LEU A 84 2.63 -8.30 24.15
C LEU A 84 3.07 -9.74 24.46
N GLN A 85 4.21 -9.91 25.16
CA GLN A 85 4.77 -11.21 25.52
C GLN A 85 5.09 -12.10 24.30
N LEU A 86 5.42 -11.48 23.16
CA LEU A 86 5.89 -12.19 21.98
C LEU A 86 7.32 -12.70 22.20
N VAL A 87 7.63 -13.82 21.56
CA VAL A 87 8.96 -14.42 21.53
C VAL A 87 9.60 -14.16 20.16
N HIS A 88 10.91 -13.96 20.12
CA HIS A 88 11.62 -13.68 18.89
C HIS A 88 12.38 -14.89 18.37
N GLU A 89 12.44 -15.01 17.05
CA GLU A 89 13.29 -15.94 16.32
C GLU A 89 14.13 -15.19 15.28
N ALA A 90 15.25 -15.79 14.89
CA ALA A 90 16.07 -15.27 13.81
C ALA A 90 15.49 -15.70 12.47
N GLN A 91 15.16 -14.72 11.62
CA GLN A 91 14.69 -14.91 10.27
C GLN A 91 15.85 -14.74 9.28
N THR A 92 15.95 -15.68 8.36
CA THR A 92 16.91 -15.64 7.26
C THR A 92 16.18 -15.42 5.94
N TYR A 93 16.87 -14.78 5.01
CA TYR A 93 16.33 -14.42 3.71
C TYR A 93 17.25 -14.94 2.62
N GLN A 94 16.67 -15.65 1.67
CA GLN A 94 17.38 -16.28 0.55
C GLN A 94 17.21 -15.49 -0.75
N GLY A 95 18.17 -15.57 -1.67
CA GLY A 95 18.02 -14.94 -2.99
C GLY A 95 16.87 -15.55 -3.81
N TRP A 96 16.26 -14.77 -4.71
CA TRP A 96 15.30 -15.29 -5.70
C TRP A 96 15.95 -15.70 -7.04
N GLN A 97 17.25 -15.47 -7.21
CA GLN A 97 17.93 -15.84 -8.46
C GLN A 97 18.09 -17.38 -8.57
N PRO A 98 17.80 -17.98 -9.74
CA PRO A 98 18.09 -19.38 -10.01
C PRO A 98 19.57 -19.70 -9.73
N GLY A 99 19.82 -20.75 -8.94
CA GLY A 99 21.19 -21.15 -8.54
C GLY A 99 21.84 -20.31 -7.43
N ARG A 100 21.17 -19.24 -6.95
CA ARG A 100 21.54 -18.50 -5.72
C ARG A 100 20.47 -18.55 -4.64
N GLY A 101 19.44 -19.39 -4.82
CA GLY A 101 18.36 -19.62 -3.85
C GLY A 101 18.84 -20.04 -2.47
N GLU A 102 20.03 -20.64 -2.36
CA GLU A 102 20.61 -21.03 -1.07
C GLU A 102 21.45 -19.92 -0.41
N GLN A 103 21.75 -18.84 -1.13
CA GLN A 103 22.59 -17.76 -0.60
C GLN A 103 21.77 -16.87 0.35
N THR A 104 22.18 -16.86 1.62
CA THR A 104 21.64 -15.92 2.61
C THR A 104 21.99 -14.49 2.24
N LEU A 105 20.98 -13.65 2.12
CA LEU A 105 21.10 -12.23 1.83
C LEU A 105 21.47 -11.44 3.09
N ALA A 106 22.37 -10.47 2.92
CA ALA A 106 22.72 -9.54 3.98
C ALA A 106 21.67 -8.41 4.08
N LEU A 107 21.24 -8.09 5.30
CA LEU A 107 20.30 -7.00 5.58
C LEU A 107 21.06 -5.71 5.86
N SER A 108 22.15 -5.79 6.62
CA SER A 108 23.00 -4.64 6.99
C SER A 108 24.46 -5.08 7.20
N PRO A 109 25.45 -4.25 6.84
CA PRO A 109 26.85 -4.44 7.21
C PRO A 109 27.11 -4.14 8.70
N ILE A 110 26.17 -3.50 9.42
CA ILE A 110 26.28 -3.21 10.84
C ILE A 110 25.62 -4.34 11.64
N PRO A 111 26.36 -5.11 12.47
CA PRO A 111 25.83 -6.30 13.14
C PRO A 111 24.57 -6.04 13.97
N ALA A 112 24.52 -4.91 14.69
CA ALA A 112 23.35 -4.55 15.50
C ALA A 112 22.09 -4.32 14.65
N ARG A 113 22.23 -3.73 13.46
CA ARG A 113 21.13 -3.50 12.52
C ARG A 113 20.74 -4.79 11.78
N GLN A 114 21.72 -5.63 11.43
CA GLN A 114 21.48 -6.95 10.86
C GLN A 114 20.58 -7.78 11.79
N VAL A 115 20.91 -7.85 13.08
CA VAL A 115 20.10 -8.58 14.08
C VAL A 115 18.70 -7.97 14.19
N LEU A 116 18.58 -6.65 14.23
CA LEU A 116 17.29 -5.97 14.35
C LEU A 116 16.37 -6.25 13.14
N LEU A 117 16.91 -6.19 11.92
CA LEU A 117 16.17 -6.47 10.69
C LEU A 117 15.87 -7.97 10.51
N ALA A 118 16.70 -8.85 11.08
CA ALA A 118 16.54 -10.31 11.01
C ALA A 118 15.64 -10.87 12.12
N ARG A 119 15.00 -10.05 12.95
CA ARG A 119 14.12 -10.55 14.02
C ARG A 119 12.67 -10.63 13.56
N ARG A 120 12.07 -11.77 13.86
CA ARG A 120 10.64 -12.02 13.74
C ARG A 120 10.09 -12.34 15.13
N TRP A 121 8.96 -11.74 15.47
CA TRP A 121 8.27 -11.89 16.75
C TRP A 121 6.97 -12.64 16.54
N VAL A 122 6.79 -13.75 17.27
CA VAL A 122 5.63 -14.63 17.15
C VAL A 122 5.00 -14.87 18.50
N ARG A 123 3.75 -15.35 18.52
CA ARG A 123 3.13 -15.80 19.77
C ARG A 123 3.84 -17.07 20.24
N PRO A 124 4.04 -17.28 21.55
CA PRO A 124 4.65 -18.51 22.06
C PRO A 124 3.93 -19.79 21.62
N ALA A 125 2.61 -19.73 21.43
CA ALA A 125 1.80 -20.85 20.93
C ALA A 125 2.03 -21.16 19.44
N ASP A 126 2.51 -20.19 18.67
CA ASP A 126 2.79 -20.30 17.24
C ASP A 126 4.24 -20.75 16.99
N LEU A 127 5.08 -20.83 18.04
CA LEU A 127 6.38 -21.48 17.91
C LEU A 127 6.16 -22.96 17.57
N PRO A 128 6.98 -23.55 16.69
CA PRO A 128 6.99 -24.99 16.50
C PRO A 128 7.27 -25.64 17.86
N GLN A 129 6.24 -26.19 18.50
CA GLN A 129 6.47 -27.13 19.58
C GLN A 129 7.18 -28.30 18.91
N LEU A 130 8.42 -28.55 19.35
CA LEU A 130 9.13 -29.78 19.00
C LEU A 130 8.39 -30.93 19.69
N ASP A 131 7.21 -31.27 19.18
CA ASP A 131 6.62 -32.55 19.50
C ASP A 131 7.54 -33.57 18.84
N LEU A 132 8.36 -34.20 19.68
CA LEU A 132 9.45 -35.08 19.27
C LEU A 132 8.91 -36.38 18.65
N PHE A 133 7.59 -36.52 18.55
CA PHE A 133 6.90 -37.74 18.19
C PHE A 133 5.79 -37.44 17.16
N LEU A 134 6.08 -37.80 15.91
CA LEU A 134 5.15 -38.37 14.92
C LEU A 134 4.32 -37.45 13.98
N ASP A 135 4.21 -36.13 14.17
CA ASP A 135 3.39 -35.27 13.28
C ASP A 135 4.17 -34.40 12.25
N ASN A 136 5.50 -34.54 12.20
CA ASN A 136 6.36 -33.47 11.66
C ASN A 136 6.59 -33.56 10.15
N GLY A 137 6.19 -34.65 9.49
CA GLY A 137 6.52 -34.91 8.08
C GLY A 137 5.65 -34.13 7.09
N ALA A 138 4.33 -34.12 7.32
CA ALA A 138 3.37 -33.42 6.46
C ALA A 138 3.49 -31.90 6.64
N SER A 139 3.48 -31.41 7.88
CA SER A 139 3.64 -29.98 8.16
C SER A 139 5.02 -29.45 7.74
N ALA A 140 6.10 -30.25 7.81
CA ALA A 140 7.38 -29.83 7.24
C ALA A 140 7.32 -29.71 5.71
N ALA A 141 6.71 -30.68 5.02
CA ALA A 141 6.56 -30.63 3.56
C ALA A 141 5.68 -29.47 3.11
N GLU A 142 4.62 -29.16 3.86
CA GLU A 142 3.76 -27.99 3.63
C GLU A 142 4.51 -26.67 3.86
N ASN A 143 5.26 -26.55 4.95
CA ASN A 143 6.09 -25.37 5.21
C ASN A 143 7.19 -25.18 4.15
N ASP A 144 7.79 -26.28 3.68
CA ASP A 144 8.78 -26.26 2.60
C ASP A 144 8.13 -25.83 1.28
N LEU A 145 6.91 -26.30 0.99
CA LEU A 145 6.12 -25.87 -0.16
C LEU A 145 5.82 -24.37 -0.11
N HIS A 146 5.29 -23.85 1.01
CA HIS A 146 5.03 -22.42 1.18
C HIS A 146 6.30 -21.59 0.96
N ARG A 147 7.43 -22.03 1.55
CA ARG A 147 8.73 -21.37 1.37
C ARG A 147 9.17 -21.36 -0.09
N ALA A 148 9.01 -22.47 -0.81
CA ALA A 148 9.39 -22.57 -2.22
C ALA A 148 8.52 -21.69 -3.13
N LEU A 149 7.21 -21.64 -2.88
CA LEU A 149 6.29 -20.74 -3.56
C LEU A 149 6.67 -19.27 -3.31
N ALA A 150 6.90 -18.88 -2.05
CA ALA A 150 7.36 -17.54 -1.69
C ALA A 150 8.75 -17.18 -2.26
N ALA A 151 9.61 -18.18 -2.43
CA ALA A 151 10.92 -18.04 -3.05
C ALA A 151 10.87 -17.97 -4.59
N ARG A 152 9.68 -18.09 -5.19
CA ARG A 152 9.47 -18.12 -6.65
C ARG A 152 10.25 -19.26 -7.32
N ASN A 153 10.38 -20.40 -6.62
CA ASN A 153 11.05 -21.58 -7.14
C ASN A 153 10.01 -22.67 -7.41
N ALA A 154 9.49 -22.71 -8.65
CA ALA A 154 8.46 -23.68 -9.00
C ALA A 154 8.97 -25.13 -8.92
N SER A 155 10.26 -25.36 -9.21
CA SER A 155 10.88 -26.69 -9.11
C SER A 155 10.92 -27.22 -7.68
N ASP A 156 11.28 -26.38 -6.70
CA ASP A 156 11.27 -26.79 -5.29
C ASP A 156 9.85 -26.92 -4.74
N ALA A 157 8.93 -26.09 -5.24
CA ALA A 157 7.52 -26.15 -4.90
C ALA A 157 6.92 -27.48 -5.38
N ASP A 158 7.22 -27.88 -6.61
CA ASP A 158 6.85 -29.19 -7.16
C ASP A 158 7.35 -30.35 -6.30
N ALA A 159 8.65 -30.38 -6.00
CA ALA A 159 9.23 -31.44 -5.21
C ALA A 159 8.60 -31.54 -3.81
N SER A 160 8.29 -30.38 -3.20
CA SER A 160 7.64 -30.29 -1.90
C SER A 160 6.17 -30.73 -1.95
N TYR A 161 5.44 -30.37 -3.01
CA TYR A 161 4.07 -30.80 -3.25
C TYR A 161 3.99 -32.32 -3.48
N GLU A 162 4.83 -32.89 -4.34
CA GLU A 162 4.89 -34.35 -4.56
C GLU A 162 5.24 -35.12 -3.28
N ARG A 163 6.11 -34.54 -2.44
CA ARG A 163 6.41 -35.10 -1.12
C ARG A 163 5.20 -35.06 -0.20
N LEU A 164 4.46 -33.95 -0.18
CA LEU A 164 3.23 -33.82 0.62
C LEU A 164 2.16 -34.82 0.17
N CYS A 165 1.93 -34.98 -1.13
CA CYS A 165 1.01 -35.99 -1.67
C CYS A 165 1.35 -37.42 -1.22
N ARG A 166 2.66 -37.75 -1.16
CA ARG A 166 3.11 -39.08 -0.72
C ARG A 166 2.94 -39.33 0.78
N ILE A 167 3.22 -38.32 1.60
CA ILE A 167 3.24 -38.45 3.06
C ILE A 167 1.83 -38.25 3.65
N ALA A 168 1.00 -37.41 3.04
CA ALA A 168 -0.35 -37.08 3.49
C ALA A 168 -1.33 -36.99 2.31
N PRO A 169 -1.72 -38.12 1.69
CA PRO A 169 -2.58 -38.13 0.49
C PRO A 169 -4.01 -37.61 0.72
N ASN A 170 -4.45 -37.52 1.99
CA ASN A 170 -5.76 -37.00 2.38
C ASN A 170 -5.67 -35.58 3.00
N HIS A 171 -4.55 -34.87 2.77
CA HIS A 171 -4.39 -33.51 3.29
C HIS A 171 -5.41 -32.57 2.63
N ALA A 172 -6.12 -31.79 3.44
CA ALA A 172 -7.28 -31.01 2.98
C ALA A 172 -6.92 -29.96 1.90
N GLY A 173 -5.73 -29.36 1.99
CA GLY A 173 -5.26 -28.32 1.06
C GLY A 173 -4.60 -28.82 -0.23
N LEU A 174 -4.56 -30.13 -0.54
CA LEU A 174 -3.83 -30.62 -1.71
C LEU A 174 -4.32 -30.00 -3.03
N GLY A 175 -5.64 -29.86 -3.23
CA GLY A 175 -6.19 -29.28 -4.45
C GLY A 175 -5.81 -27.81 -4.63
N GLU A 176 -5.81 -27.05 -3.53
CA GLU A 176 -5.40 -25.65 -3.51
C GLU A 176 -3.90 -25.49 -3.80
N TYR A 177 -3.08 -26.34 -3.19
CA TYR A 177 -1.64 -26.39 -3.43
C TYR A 177 -1.29 -26.78 -4.87
N GLU A 178 -2.05 -27.67 -5.49
CA GLU A 178 -1.89 -28.00 -6.91
C GLU A 178 -2.07 -26.76 -7.80
N ILE A 179 -3.14 -25.98 -7.55
CA ILE A 179 -3.43 -24.75 -8.30
C ILE A 179 -2.26 -23.75 -8.18
N LEU A 180 -1.76 -23.53 -6.97
CA LEU A 180 -0.63 -22.62 -6.74
C LEU A 180 0.64 -23.12 -7.44
N VAL A 181 0.97 -24.40 -7.35
CA VAL A 181 2.15 -24.96 -8.01
C VAL A 181 2.05 -24.86 -9.54
N LEU A 182 0.88 -25.18 -10.11
CA LEU A 182 0.65 -25.05 -11.55
C LEU A 182 0.75 -23.58 -12.01
N TYR A 183 0.22 -22.65 -11.24
CA TYR A 183 0.29 -21.23 -11.56
C TYR A 183 1.72 -20.67 -11.43
N ALA A 184 2.51 -21.16 -10.47
CA ALA A 184 3.93 -20.83 -10.33
C ALA A 184 4.71 -21.21 -11.60
N ARG A 185 4.50 -22.45 -12.08
CA ARG A 185 5.10 -22.95 -13.33
C ARG A 185 4.70 -22.11 -14.53
N HIS A 186 3.40 -21.80 -14.65
CA HIS A 186 2.89 -20.95 -15.72
C HIS A 186 3.62 -19.59 -15.70
N THR A 187 3.73 -18.97 -14.54
CA THR A 187 4.36 -17.65 -14.39
C THR A 187 5.85 -17.67 -14.73
N GLU A 188 6.58 -18.75 -14.40
CA GLU A 188 8.01 -18.91 -14.72
C GLU A 188 8.26 -19.16 -16.22
N GLN A 189 7.37 -19.91 -16.88
CA GLN A 189 7.53 -20.34 -18.27
C GLN A 189 6.90 -19.39 -19.29
N ALA A 190 5.88 -18.62 -18.90
CA ALA A 190 5.04 -17.91 -19.85
C ALA A 190 5.74 -16.69 -20.48
N ALA A 191 5.50 -16.54 -21.79
CA ALA A 191 5.80 -15.36 -22.59
C ALA A 191 4.90 -14.16 -22.17
N PRO A 192 5.05 -12.96 -22.79
CA PRO A 192 4.23 -11.80 -22.47
C PRO A 192 2.72 -12.09 -22.60
N VAL A 193 1.94 -11.58 -21.65
CA VAL A 193 0.50 -11.86 -21.38
C VAL A 193 -0.47 -11.37 -22.49
N ALA A 194 0.05 -10.78 -23.57
CA ALA A 194 -0.68 -9.79 -24.37
C ALA A 194 -1.91 -10.24 -25.21
N PRO A 195 -2.23 -11.51 -25.47
CA PRO A 195 -3.58 -11.85 -25.95
C PRO A 195 -4.56 -12.26 -24.82
N GLU A 196 -4.08 -12.59 -23.62
CA GLU A 196 -4.87 -13.25 -22.56
C GLU A 196 -4.96 -12.42 -21.27
N ALA A 197 -4.53 -11.16 -21.29
CA ALA A 197 -4.48 -10.28 -20.11
C ALA A 197 -5.79 -10.17 -19.34
N CYS A 198 -6.93 -10.17 -20.04
CA CYS A 198 -8.24 -10.15 -19.38
C CYS A 198 -8.51 -11.44 -18.60
N ALA A 199 -8.19 -12.59 -19.19
CA ALA A 199 -8.40 -13.90 -18.57
C ALA A 199 -7.44 -14.11 -17.39
N GLU A 200 -6.17 -13.73 -17.54
CA GLU A 200 -5.18 -13.82 -16.45
C GLU A 200 -5.54 -12.87 -15.29
N LEU A 201 -6.02 -11.65 -15.59
CA LEU A 201 -6.52 -10.72 -14.57
C LEU A 201 -7.70 -11.32 -13.80
N ALA A 202 -8.68 -11.90 -14.50
CA ALA A 202 -9.84 -12.54 -13.87
C ALA A 202 -9.42 -13.71 -12.96
N ALA A 203 -8.57 -14.62 -13.48
CA ALA A 203 -8.06 -15.75 -12.70
C ALA A 203 -7.29 -15.30 -11.46
N LEU A 204 -6.43 -14.28 -11.60
CA LEU A 204 -5.69 -13.70 -10.46
C LEU A 204 -6.61 -13.15 -9.39
N ARG A 205 -7.66 -12.42 -9.77
CA ARG A 205 -8.58 -11.76 -8.83
C ARG A 205 -9.54 -12.72 -8.15
N GLU A 206 -10.11 -13.65 -8.91
CA GLU A 206 -11.22 -14.47 -8.46
C GLU A 206 -10.76 -15.76 -7.79
N GLU A 207 -9.57 -16.27 -8.13
CA GLU A 207 -9.11 -17.57 -7.69
C GLU A 207 -7.73 -17.51 -7.00
N ILE A 208 -6.70 -17.04 -7.70
CA ILE A 208 -5.31 -17.20 -7.24
C ILE A 208 -4.98 -16.27 -6.06
N ALA A 209 -5.32 -14.99 -6.12
CA ALA A 209 -4.98 -14.04 -5.04
C ALA A 209 -5.74 -14.32 -3.72
N PRO A 210 -7.05 -14.65 -3.73
CA PRO A 210 -7.75 -15.13 -2.53
C PRO A 210 -7.07 -16.35 -1.92
N LEU A 211 -6.69 -17.33 -2.75
CA LEU A 211 -6.05 -18.56 -2.28
C LEU A 211 -4.66 -18.32 -1.67
N CYS A 212 -3.86 -17.46 -2.30
CA CYS A 212 -2.57 -17.07 -1.72
C CYS A 212 -2.75 -16.36 -0.37
N SER A 213 -3.80 -15.56 -0.23
CA SER A 213 -4.07 -14.82 1.00
C SER A 213 -4.47 -15.73 2.16
N SER A 214 -5.21 -16.83 1.91
CA SER A 214 -5.54 -17.82 2.93
C SER A 214 -4.31 -18.64 3.36
N ASP A 215 -3.54 -19.12 2.39
CA ASP A 215 -2.57 -20.19 2.62
C ASP A 215 -1.16 -19.65 2.87
N LEU A 216 -0.72 -18.67 2.08
CA LEU A 216 0.63 -18.09 2.14
C LEU A 216 0.71 -16.85 3.04
N ARG A 217 -0.43 -16.20 3.33
CA ARG A 217 -0.53 -15.01 4.19
C ARG A 217 0.48 -13.91 3.80
N ALA A 218 1.42 -13.55 4.67
CA ALA A 218 2.45 -12.53 4.37
C ALA A 218 3.32 -12.88 3.14
N GLN A 219 3.45 -14.16 2.81
CA GLN A 219 4.23 -14.61 1.66
C GLN A 219 3.46 -14.50 0.34
N ALA A 220 2.14 -14.27 0.38
CA ALA A 220 1.30 -14.13 -0.82
C ALA A 220 1.79 -13.03 -1.75
N ARG A 221 2.22 -11.89 -1.19
CA ARG A 221 2.76 -10.75 -1.96
C ARG A 221 3.94 -11.18 -2.84
N ASP A 222 4.88 -11.92 -2.26
CA ASP A 222 6.13 -12.27 -2.91
C ASP A 222 5.92 -13.33 -3.99
N TYR A 223 4.95 -14.24 -3.78
CA TYR A 223 4.50 -15.21 -4.76
C TYR A 223 3.73 -14.57 -5.93
N LEU A 224 2.81 -13.64 -5.66
CA LEU A 224 1.95 -13.03 -6.68
C LEU A 224 2.67 -11.96 -7.52
N ALA A 225 3.72 -11.34 -6.99
CA ALA A 225 4.37 -10.20 -7.62
C ALA A 225 4.91 -10.44 -9.05
N PRO A 226 5.49 -11.59 -9.41
CA PRO A 226 5.88 -11.84 -10.80
C PRO A 226 4.69 -11.82 -11.77
N ALA A 227 3.55 -12.39 -11.39
CA ALA A 227 2.35 -12.45 -12.22
C ALA A 227 1.76 -11.06 -12.45
N TRP A 228 1.55 -10.29 -11.39
CA TRP A 228 1.08 -8.92 -11.49
C TRP A 228 2.03 -8.03 -12.33
N ARG A 229 3.34 -8.29 -12.33
CA ARG A 229 4.30 -7.47 -13.08
C ARG A 229 4.23 -7.79 -14.56
N ARG A 230 4.13 -9.08 -14.90
CA ARG A 230 3.87 -9.54 -16.27
C ARG A 230 2.58 -8.91 -16.80
N LEU A 231 1.54 -8.88 -15.98
CA LEU A 231 0.27 -8.25 -16.33
C LEU A 231 0.41 -6.72 -16.52
N ALA A 232 1.05 -6.02 -15.59
CA ALA A 232 1.32 -4.58 -15.70
C ALA A 232 2.15 -4.19 -16.95
N ALA A 233 3.03 -5.08 -17.41
CA ALA A 233 3.80 -4.88 -18.63
C ALA A 233 2.99 -5.11 -19.91
N ALA A 234 1.93 -5.93 -19.85
CA ALA A 234 1.07 -6.24 -20.99
C ALA A 234 -0.17 -5.33 -21.12
N LEU A 235 -0.64 -4.78 -20.00
CA LEU A 235 -1.79 -3.87 -19.96
C LEU A 235 -1.45 -2.48 -20.52
N PRO A 236 -2.43 -1.75 -21.07
CA PRO A 236 -2.22 -0.41 -21.59
C PRO A 236 -1.85 0.57 -20.47
N ARG A 237 -1.03 1.57 -20.82
CA ARG A 237 -0.60 2.67 -19.93
C ARG A 237 -1.15 4.04 -20.31
N ALA A 238 -1.40 4.26 -21.61
CA ALA A 238 -1.90 5.54 -22.12
C ALA A 238 -3.40 5.50 -22.45
N ASP A 239 -3.89 4.32 -22.81
CA ASP A 239 -5.30 4.08 -23.11
C ASP A 239 -6.01 3.57 -21.86
N PHE A 240 -7.11 4.23 -21.48
CA PHE A 240 -7.91 3.87 -20.32
C PHE A 240 -9.37 3.72 -20.70
N ASP A 241 -9.98 2.58 -20.33
CA ASP A 241 -11.41 2.34 -20.46
C ASP A 241 -12.08 2.46 -19.09
N PRO A 242 -12.95 3.47 -18.87
CA PRO A 242 -13.72 3.58 -17.63
C PRO A 242 -14.70 2.42 -17.40
N GLY A 243 -15.10 1.71 -18.45
CA GLY A 243 -15.98 0.54 -18.37
C GLY A 243 -15.29 -0.70 -17.79
N ASP A 244 -13.98 -0.80 -17.96
CA ASP A 244 -13.14 -1.83 -17.34
C ASP A 244 -11.87 -1.19 -16.75
N PRO A 245 -12.00 -0.47 -15.61
CA PRO A 245 -10.90 0.32 -15.07
C PRO A 245 -9.71 -0.55 -14.64
N ASP A 246 -9.91 -1.84 -14.38
CA ASP A 246 -8.89 -2.76 -13.89
C ASP A 246 -8.01 -3.32 -15.03
N LEU A 247 -8.46 -3.21 -16.30
CA LEU A 247 -7.64 -3.46 -17.50
C LEU A 247 -6.70 -2.30 -17.84
N HIS A 248 -6.05 -1.74 -16.83
CA HIS A 248 -5.04 -0.70 -16.98
C HIS A 248 -3.82 -1.04 -16.15
N ALA A 249 -2.61 -0.74 -16.65
CA ALA A 249 -1.35 -1.08 -15.99
C ALA A 249 -1.31 -0.60 -14.53
N SER A 250 -1.86 0.58 -14.25
CA SER A 250 -1.92 1.14 -12.89
C SER A 250 -2.60 0.21 -11.88
N TYR A 251 -3.57 -0.62 -12.31
CA TYR A 251 -4.25 -1.56 -11.40
C TYR A 251 -3.32 -2.68 -10.96
N ALA A 252 -2.63 -3.32 -11.91
CA ALA A 252 -1.68 -4.38 -11.61
C ALA A 252 -0.49 -3.83 -10.78
N GLU A 253 -0.07 -2.60 -11.03
CA GLU A 253 0.95 -1.88 -10.26
C GLU A 253 0.48 -1.46 -8.87
N THR A 254 -0.82 -1.41 -8.55
CA THR A 254 -1.25 -1.27 -7.15
C THR A 254 -1.23 -2.59 -6.39
N GLN A 255 -1.37 -3.73 -7.09
CA GLN A 255 -1.28 -5.06 -6.47
C GLN A 255 0.15 -5.42 -6.07
N ILE A 256 1.15 -4.90 -6.81
CA ILE A 256 2.55 -4.93 -6.41
C ILE A 256 2.89 -3.51 -6.01
N PRO A 257 2.92 -3.12 -4.73
CA PRO A 257 2.98 -1.73 -4.26
C PRO A 257 4.20 -0.92 -4.78
N ASP A 258 4.20 -0.63 -6.09
CA ASP A 258 5.16 0.07 -6.93
C ASP A 258 4.52 1.41 -7.28
N TRP A 259 4.43 2.22 -6.23
CA TRP A 259 3.65 3.46 -6.27
C TRP A 259 4.21 4.48 -7.26
N ASP A 260 5.51 4.44 -7.55
CA ASP A 260 6.12 5.29 -8.57
C ASP A 260 5.66 4.87 -9.98
N ALA A 261 5.56 3.55 -10.26
CA ALA A 261 4.99 3.05 -11.50
C ALA A 261 3.49 3.40 -11.63
N VAL A 262 2.72 3.29 -10.54
CA VAL A 262 1.30 3.70 -10.52
C VAL A 262 1.16 5.17 -10.91
N ILE A 263 1.95 6.07 -10.32
CA ILE A 263 1.92 7.50 -10.63
C ILE A 263 2.23 7.71 -12.12
N ALA A 264 3.29 7.08 -12.64
CA ALA A 264 3.69 7.21 -14.03
C ALA A 264 2.61 6.70 -15.01
N SER A 265 2.01 5.54 -14.73
CA SER A 265 0.93 4.97 -15.55
C SER A 265 -0.32 5.82 -15.53
N VAL A 266 -0.73 6.32 -14.36
CA VAL A 266 -1.90 7.21 -14.28
C VAL A 266 -1.65 8.52 -15.05
N GLN A 267 -0.47 9.13 -14.89
CA GLN A 267 -0.14 10.39 -15.54
C GLN A 267 0.08 10.26 -17.06
N ALA A 268 0.35 9.05 -17.56
CA ALA A 268 0.44 8.78 -19.00
C ALA A 268 -0.91 8.87 -19.71
N VAL A 269 -2.03 8.73 -18.99
CA VAL A 269 -3.38 8.93 -19.52
C VAL A 269 -3.67 10.44 -19.57
N ALA A 270 -3.89 10.98 -20.77
CA ALA A 270 -3.98 12.42 -21.01
C ALA A 270 -5.13 13.11 -20.23
N ASP A 271 -6.25 12.42 -20.05
CA ASP A 271 -7.44 12.91 -19.36
C ASP A 271 -7.67 12.22 -18.01
N HIS A 272 -6.63 11.65 -17.38
CA HIS A 272 -6.73 10.91 -16.10
C HIS A 272 -7.52 11.64 -15.01
N ALA A 273 -7.45 12.98 -14.97
CA ALA A 273 -8.16 13.82 -14.00
C ALA A 273 -9.69 13.83 -14.17
N GLN A 274 -10.22 13.15 -15.19
CA GLN A 274 -11.64 12.92 -15.42
C GLN A 274 -12.13 11.58 -14.87
N HIS A 275 -11.21 10.65 -14.57
CA HIS A 275 -11.54 9.26 -14.27
C HIS A 275 -11.38 8.97 -12.76
N PRO A 276 -12.46 8.77 -11.99
CA PRO A 276 -12.38 8.53 -10.54
C PRO A 276 -11.48 7.36 -10.14
N ALA A 277 -11.52 6.26 -10.90
CA ALA A 277 -10.70 5.08 -10.61
C ALA A 277 -9.18 5.40 -10.69
N LEU A 278 -8.76 6.20 -11.67
CA LEU A 278 -7.36 6.63 -11.80
C LEU A 278 -6.97 7.61 -10.68
N LEU A 279 -7.87 8.55 -10.33
CA LEU A 279 -7.66 9.49 -9.23
C LEU A 279 -7.52 8.79 -7.88
N ALA A 280 -8.32 7.75 -7.61
CA ALA A 280 -8.22 6.93 -6.40
C ALA A 280 -6.86 6.22 -6.31
N ARG A 281 -6.40 5.61 -7.41
CA ARG A 281 -5.07 4.95 -7.47
C ARG A 281 -3.93 5.96 -7.30
N LEU A 282 -4.04 7.14 -7.91
CA LEU A 282 -3.08 8.24 -7.74
C LEU A 282 -3.04 8.73 -6.29
N ALA A 283 -4.20 8.86 -5.65
CA ALA A 283 -4.30 9.27 -4.26
C ALA A 283 -3.63 8.26 -3.31
N GLN A 284 -3.86 6.96 -3.53
CA GLN A 284 -3.18 5.88 -2.80
C GLN A 284 -1.67 5.95 -2.99
N ALA A 285 -1.21 6.10 -4.24
CA ALA A 285 0.21 6.19 -4.53
C ALA A 285 0.86 7.40 -3.84
N PHE A 286 0.24 8.59 -3.89
CA PHE A 286 0.74 9.76 -3.15
C PHE A 286 0.76 9.55 -1.64
N GLN A 287 -0.23 8.87 -1.08
CA GLN A 287 -0.24 8.55 0.35
C GLN A 287 0.96 7.67 0.72
N HIS A 288 1.24 6.63 -0.06
CA HIS A 288 2.40 5.75 0.17
C HIS A 288 3.74 6.43 -0.11
N ARG A 289 3.80 7.42 -1.00
CA ARG A 289 5.00 8.25 -1.22
C ARG A 289 5.14 9.41 -0.22
N GLN A 290 4.44 9.37 0.90
CA GLN A 290 4.49 10.41 1.96
C GLN A 290 4.18 11.82 1.43
N ARG A 291 3.21 11.92 0.51
CA ARG A 291 2.72 13.18 -0.07
C ARG A 291 1.26 13.42 0.34
N PRO A 292 0.97 13.64 1.63
CA PRO A 292 -0.40 13.63 2.16
C PRO A 292 -1.29 14.71 1.57
N GLU A 293 -0.76 15.90 1.27
CA GLU A 293 -1.55 16.99 0.67
C GLU A 293 -1.96 16.66 -0.77
N ALA A 294 -1.04 16.10 -1.56
CA ALA A 294 -1.34 15.65 -2.92
C ALA A 294 -2.35 14.49 -2.91
N ALA A 295 -2.21 13.54 -1.98
CA ALA A 295 -3.18 12.46 -1.78
C ALA A 295 -4.57 13.00 -1.41
N THR A 296 -4.62 14.00 -0.53
CA THR A 296 -5.87 14.63 -0.08
C THR A 296 -6.57 15.36 -1.23
N LEU A 297 -5.82 16.12 -2.03
CA LEU A 297 -6.34 16.79 -3.22
C LEU A 297 -6.80 15.79 -4.28
N ALA A 298 -6.09 14.67 -4.46
CA ALA A 298 -6.47 13.61 -5.38
C ALA A 298 -7.80 12.94 -4.96
N TRP A 299 -7.97 12.64 -3.67
CA TRP A 299 -9.23 12.13 -3.13
C TRP A 299 -10.37 13.14 -3.25
N ALA A 300 -10.13 14.42 -3.00
CA ALA A 300 -11.11 15.48 -3.18
C ALA A 300 -11.52 15.62 -4.66
N ARG A 301 -10.57 15.48 -5.58
CA ARG A 301 -10.86 15.48 -7.01
C ARG A 301 -11.64 14.24 -7.42
N CYS A 302 -11.32 13.09 -6.83
CA CYS A 302 -12.04 11.84 -7.02
C CYS A 302 -13.52 11.99 -6.61
N SER A 303 -13.80 12.58 -5.43
CA SER A 303 -15.18 12.80 -4.97
C SER A 303 -15.94 13.81 -5.84
N GLU A 304 -15.26 14.82 -6.39
CA GLU A 304 -15.87 15.73 -7.37
C GLU A 304 -16.32 15.00 -8.65
N ARG A 305 -15.56 13.99 -9.09
CA ARG A 305 -15.81 13.24 -10.33
C ARG A 305 -16.74 12.03 -10.14
N ALA A 306 -17.06 11.66 -8.90
CA ALA A 306 -17.97 10.57 -8.56
C ALA A 306 -19.13 11.06 -7.67
N PRO A 307 -20.00 11.97 -8.18
CA PRO A 307 -21.07 12.57 -7.37
C PRO A 307 -22.13 11.57 -6.89
N ASP A 308 -22.25 10.41 -7.56
CA ASP A 308 -23.19 9.35 -7.20
C ASP A 308 -22.75 8.54 -5.97
N LEU A 309 -21.49 8.69 -5.55
CA LEU A 309 -20.94 8.04 -4.37
C LEU A 309 -20.85 9.02 -3.20
N SER A 310 -21.16 8.53 -2.01
CA SER A 310 -20.91 9.27 -0.79
C SER A 310 -19.39 9.48 -0.61
N PRO A 311 -18.94 10.63 -0.08
CA PRO A 311 -17.53 10.83 0.25
C PRO A 311 -16.98 9.74 1.19
N ALA A 312 -17.75 9.27 2.18
CA ALA A 312 -17.29 8.23 3.09
C ALA A 312 -17.06 6.89 2.38
N ASP A 313 -17.96 6.49 1.48
CA ASP A 313 -17.78 5.24 0.73
C ASP A 313 -16.56 5.29 -0.18
N LEU A 314 -16.36 6.41 -0.87
CA LEU A 314 -15.21 6.58 -1.75
C LEU A 314 -13.89 6.62 -0.98
N LEU A 315 -13.87 7.26 0.18
CA LEU A 315 -12.64 7.49 0.96
C LEU A 315 -12.36 6.40 2.01
N ARG A 316 -13.05 5.27 1.96
CA ARG A 316 -12.80 4.13 2.86
C ARG A 316 -11.36 3.61 2.77
N ALA A 317 -10.75 3.72 1.59
CA ALA A 317 -9.35 3.35 1.34
C ALA A 317 -8.35 4.51 1.57
N ALA A 318 -8.82 5.69 1.96
CA ALA A 318 -7.96 6.84 2.25
C ALA A 318 -7.34 6.76 3.64
N SER A 319 -6.50 7.74 3.99
CA SER A 319 -5.96 7.85 5.35
C SER A 319 -7.09 7.94 6.41
N PRO A 320 -6.91 7.38 7.62
CA PRO A 320 -7.92 7.44 8.68
C PRO A 320 -8.35 8.87 9.04
N ARG A 321 -7.43 9.83 8.94
CA ARG A 321 -7.74 11.26 9.13
C ARG A 321 -8.75 11.73 8.08
N LEU A 322 -8.49 11.46 6.81
CA LEU A 322 -9.34 11.93 5.73
C LEU A 322 -10.69 11.19 5.71
N TYR A 323 -10.69 9.88 5.98
CA TYR A 323 -11.93 9.12 6.14
C TYR A 323 -12.80 9.68 7.28
N ARG A 324 -12.21 10.02 8.43
CA ARG A 324 -12.95 10.68 9.52
C ARG A 324 -13.54 12.03 9.08
N ARG A 325 -12.83 12.79 8.25
CA ARG A 325 -13.37 14.06 7.68
C ARG A 325 -14.57 13.81 6.78
N ALA A 326 -14.55 12.75 5.98
CA ALA A 326 -15.70 12.36 5.16
C ALA A 326 -16.92 12.01 6.02
N LEU A 327 -16.74 11.24 7.10
CA LEU A 327 -17.82 10.96 8.05
C LEU A 327 -18.39 12.25 8.68
N MET A 328 -17.51 13.15 9.13
CA MET A 328 -17.94 14.45 9.69
C MET A 328 -18.71 15.33 8.68
N PHE A 329 -18.45 15.18 7.38
CA PHE A 329 -19.17 15.90 6.34
C PHE A 329 -20.59 15.36 6.15
N GLU A 330 -20.76 14.04 6.24
CA GLU A 330 -22.09 13.40 6.13
C GLU A 330 -22.95 13.62 7.38
N GLU A 331 -22.33 13.89 8.53
CA GLU A 331 -22.99 14.18 9.81
C GLU A 331 -23.32 15.68 10.01
N LEU A 332 -23.22 16.53 8.98
CA LEU A 332 -23.53 17.95 9.10
C LEU A 332 -25.02 18.21 9.35
N ASP A 333 -25.33 19.07 10.33
CA ASP A 333 -26.70 19.49 10.65
C ASP A 333 -27.41 20.14 9.45
N GLU A 334 -26.67 20.91 8.65
CA GLU A 334 -27.13 21.45 7.38
C GLU A 334 -26.49 20.62 6.25
N PRO A 335 -27.26 19.76 5.54
CA PRO A 335 -26.70 18.85 4.56
C PRO A 335 -26.15 19.61 3.35
N LEU A 336 -24.97 19.18 2.90
CA LEU A 336 -24.30 19.63 1.68
C LEU A 336 -24.34 18.53 0.62
N GLU A 337 -24.24 18.91 -0.65
CA GLU A 337 -24.17 17.94 -1.74
C GLU A 337 -22.80 17.23 -1.72
N PRO A 338 -22.67 15.95 -2.11
CA PRO A 338 -21.38 15.26 -2.20
C PRO A 338 -20.32 16.05 -3.00
N THR A 339 -20.74 16.77 -4.05
CA THR A 339 -19.88 17.64 -4.86
C THR A 339 -19.30 18.85 -4.11
N ASP A 340 -19.89 19.22 -2.97
CA ASP A 340 -19.42 20.32 -2.11
C ASP A 340 -18.33 19.85 -1.12
N PHE A 341 -18.13 18.53 -0.95
CA PHE A 341 -17.13 17.96 -0.04
C PHE A 341 -15.72 18.53 -0.25
N PRO A 342 -15.20 18.69 -1.49
CA PRO A 342 -13.88 19.27 -1.70
C PRO A 342 -13.74 20.70 -1.14
N ALA A 343 -14.79 21.52 -1.31
CA ALA A 343 -14.79 22.89 -0.80
C ALA A 343 -14.89 22.92 0.73
N TRP A 344 -15.72 22.06 1.31
CA TRP A 344 -15.81 21.90 2.76
C TRP A 344 -14.49 21.38 3.36
N LEU A 345 -13.82 20.46 2.69
CA LEU A 345 -12.52 19.94 3.11
C LEU A 345 -11.46 21.04 3.13
N LEU A 346 -11.45 21.91 2.12
CA LEU A 346 -10.55 23.06 2.05
C LEU A 346 -10.79 24.05 3.20
N LEU A 347 -12.04 24.24 3.63
CA LEU A 347 -12.38 25.02 4.83
C LEU A 347 -11.82 24.37 6.10
N ARG A 348 -11.89 23.05 6.23
CA ARG A 348 -11.36 22.31 7.40
C ARG A 348 -9.84 22.21 7.42
N GLU A 349 -9.20 22.32 6.25
CA GLU A 349 -7.75 22.24 6.09
C GLU A 349 -7.21 23.38 5.19
N PRO A 350 -7.24 24.64 5.68
CA PRO A 350 -6.87 25.81 4.87
C PRO A 350 -5.44 25.77 4.30
N GLY A 351 -4.53 25.04 4.96
CA GLY A 351 -3.15 24.86 4.50
C GLY A 351 -3.04 24.21 3.12
N LEU A 352 -4.04 23.43 2.68
CA LEU A 352 -4.06 22.82 1.34
C LEU A 352 -4.01 23.86 0.21
N VAL A 353 -4.41 25.10 0.47
CA VAL A 353 -4.35 26.22 -0.47
C VAL A 353 -2.93 26.44 -1.03
N HIS A 354 -1.89 26.17 -0.23
CA HIS A 354 -0.49 26.29 -0.65
C HIS A 354 -0.03 25.19 -1.62
N HIS A 355 -0.82 24.14 -1.79
CA HIS A 355 -0.49 22.96 -2.60
C HIS A 355 -1.29 22.91 -3.92
N LEU A 356 -2.25 23.82 -4.13
CA LEU A 356 -3.13 23.80 -5.30
C LEU A 356 -2.39 24.10 -6.61
N ASP A 357 -1.38 24.97 -6.59
CA ASP A 357 -0.67 25.42 -7.81
C ASP A 357 0.56 24.57 -8.15
N ARG A 358 0.76 23.44 -7.47
CA ARG A 358 1.86 22.53 -7.78
C ARG A 358 1.61 21.84 -9.13
N ALA A 359 2.66 21.65 -9.92
CA ALA A 359 2.55 21.09 -11.27
C ALA A 359 1.91 19.68 -11.31
N ASP A 360 2.05 18.93 -10.23
CA ASP A 360 1.53 17.58 -10.04
C ASP A 360 0.27 17.55 -9.16
N SER A 361 -0.37 18.70 -8.93
CA SER A 361 -1.57 18.82 -8.11
C SER A 361 -2.80 18.36 -8.87
N PRO A 362 -3.49 17.28 -8.44
CA PRO A 362 -4.75 16.86 -9.02
C PRO A 362 -5.90 17.65 -8.36
N ALA A 363 -5.75 18.97 -8.16
CA ALA A 363 -6.72 19.75 -7.41
C ALA A 363 -8.13 19.70 -8.06
N PRO A 364 -9.20 19.69 -7.24
CA PRO A 364 -10.57 19.92 -7.73
C PRO A 364 -10.66 21.23 -8.54
N VAL A 365 -11.58 21.28 -9.50
CA VAL A 365 -11.76 22.43 -10.42
C VAL A 365 -13.21 22.91 -10.49
N GLY A 366 -14.10 22.32 -9.69
CA GLY A 366 -15.49 22.71 -9.57
C GLY A 366 -15.63 24.13 -9.04
N ALA A 367 -16.66 24.85 -9.52
CA ALA A 367 -16.84 26.26 -9.23
C ALA A 367 -16.91 26.58 -7.73
N VAL A 368 -17.53 25.71 -6.92
CA VAL A 368 -17.64 25.87 -5.47
C VAL A 368 -16.27 25.74 -4.79
N PHE A 369 -15.46 24.76 -5.21
CA PHE A 369 -14.10 24.58 -4.71
C PHE A 369 -13.21 25.78 -5.06
N THR A 370 -13.24 26.22 -6.32
CA THR A 370 -12.47 27.38 -6.78
C THR A 370 -12.86 28.65 -6.00
N ALA A 371 -14.15 28.89 -5.78
CA ALA A 371 -14.61 30.04 -4.99
C ALA A 371 -14.14 29.96 -3.52
N MET A 372 -14.15 28.78 -2.90
CA MET A 372 -13.61 28.60 -1.55
C MET A 372 -12.09 28.81 -1.51
N ALA A 373 -11.35 28.30 -2.49
CA ALA A 373 -9.91 28.49 -2.59
C ALA A 373 -9.53 29.97 -2.76
N GLU A 374 -10.25 30.71 -3.61
CA GLU A 374 -10.09 32.16 -3.77
C GLU A 374 -10.38 32.91 -2.45
N LEU A 375 -11.46 32.56 -1.76
CA LEU A 375 -11.81 33.15 -0.46
C LEU A 375 -10.70 32.95 0.57
N LEU A 376 -10.21 31.72 0.73
CA LEU A 376 -9.15 31.42 1.70
C LEU A 376 -7.81 32.07 1.32
N ARG A 377 -7.46 32.14 0.03
CA ARG A 377 -6.27 32.88 -0.43
C ARG A 377 -6.37 34.37 -0.10
N THR A 378 -7.56 34.96 -0.25
CA THR A 378 -7.82 36.37 0.04
C THR A 378 -7.70 36.64 1.53
N HIS A 379 -8.30 35.78 2.35
CA HIS A 379 -8.19 35.82 3.81
C HIS A 379 -6.73 35.74 4.28
N LEU A 380 -5.97 34.74 3.81
CA LEU A 380 -4.57 34.53 4.20
C LEU A 380 -3.65 35.69 3.79
N ARG A 381 -4.02 36.48 2.77
CA ARG A 381 -3.30 37.68 2.35
C ARG A 381 -3.70 38.93 3.14
N GLY A 382 -4.71 38.85 4.02
CA GLY A 382 -5.28 39.99 4.73
C GLY A 382 -5.99 41.00 3.82
N ALA A 383 -6.45 40.56 2.65
CA ALA A 383 -7.15 41.40 1.67
C ALA A 383 -8.66 41.44 1.95
N ASP A 384 -9.37 42.37 1.27
CA ASP A 384 -10.81 42.47 1.40
C ASP A 384 -11.52 41.24 0.80
N GLU A 385 -12.27 40.54 1.63
CA GLU A 385 -12.98 39.31 1.28
C GLU A 385 -14.38 39.54 0.70
N VAL A 386 -14.89 40.78 0.62
CA VAL A 386 -16.28 41.06 0.25
C VAL A 386 -16.69 40.40 -1.08
N GLU A 387 -15.88 40.53 -2.13
CA GLU A 387 -16.19 39.94 -3.45
C GLU A 387 -16.13 38.41 -3.42
N ALA A 388 -15.12 37.83 -2.76
CA ALA A 388 -14.97 36.39 -2.65
C ALA A 388 -16.12 35.75 -1.83
N ARG A 389 -16.56 36.42 -0.75
CA ARG A 389 -17.73 36.01 0.04
C ARG A 389 -19.02 36.09 -0.77
N GLN A 390 -19.22 37.15 -1.57
CA GLN A 390 -20.38 37.26 -2.46
C GLN A 390 -20.41 36.14 -3.51
N ARG A 391 -19.25 35.78 -4.08
CA ARG A 391 -19.13 34.68 -5.03
C ARG A 391 -19.51 33.34 -4.41
N LEU A 392 -18.99 33.03 -3.21
CA LEU A 392 -19.35 31.80 -2.50
C LEU A 392 -20.82 31.79 -2.08
N GLN A 393 -21.38 32.93 -1.63
CA GLN A 393 -22.80 33.07 -1.31
C GLN A 393 -23.69 32.74 -2.51
N ALA A 394 -23.33 33.20 -3.70
CA ALA A 394 -24.10 32.96 -4.92
C ALA A 394 -24.09 31.48 -5.34
N LEU A 395 -22.98 30.77 -5.10
CA LEU A 395 -22.80 29.37 -5.49
C LEU A 395 -23.36 28.40 -4.44
N ARG A 396 -23.02 28.60 -3.16
CA ARG A 396 -23.40 27.68 -2.09
C ARG A 396 -23.52 28.42 -0.72
N PRO A 397 -24.68 29.02 -0.42
CA PRO A 397 -24.92 29.72 0.84
C PRO A 397 -24.59 28.94 2.13
N PRO A 398 -24.92 27.63 2.25
CA PRO A 398 -24.57 26.86 3.44
C PRO A 398 -23.07 26.80 3.73
N LEU A 399 -22.25 26.74 2.67
CA LEU A 399 -20.78 26.72 2.79
C LEU A 399 -20.22 28.06 3.27
N LEU A 400 -20.82 29.18 2.85
CA LEU A 400 -20.43 30.49 3.41
C LEU A 400 -20.81 30.60 4.89
N ARG A 401 -21.99 30.10 5.29
CA ARG A 401 -22.36 30.07 6.72
C ARG A 401 -21.35 29.27 7.54
N ALA A 402 -20.95 28.09 7.04
CA ALA A 402 -19.92 27.28 7.68
C ALA A 402 -18.57 28.03 7.79
N TYR A 403 -18.17 28.76 6.74
CA TYR A 403 -16.98 29.63 6.78
C TYR A 403 -17.10 30.75 7.82
N LEU A 404 -18.26 31.38 7.98
CA LEU A 404 -18.42 32.47 8.96
C LEU A 404 -18.47 31.96 10.41
N GLN A 405 -18.94 30.73 10.63
CA GLN A 405 -19.03 30.11 11.96
C GLN A 405 -17.73 29.43 12.41
N HIS A 406 -16.99 28.86 11.47
CA HIS A 406 -15.82 28.02 11.72
C HIS A 406 -14.60 28.44 10.90
N GLY A 407 -14.56 29.68 10.42
CA GLY A 407 -13.50 30.20 9.56
C GLY A 407 -12.12 30.06 10.19
N PRO A 408 -11.06 30.10 9.37
CA PRO A 408 -9.68 30.03 9.85
C PRO A 408 -9.45 31.12 10.89
N GLY A 409 -9.23 30.71 12.13
CA GLY A 409 -8.76 31.57 13.22
C GLY A 409 -7.25 31.60 13.31
#